data_AF-A0A1X7T7P3-F1
#
_entry.id   AF-A0A1X7T7P3-F1
#
_cell.length_a   1.000
_cell.length_b   1.000
_cell.length_c   1.000
_cell.angle_alpha   90.00
_cell.angle_beta   90.00
_cell.angle_gamma   90.00
#
_symmetry.space_group_name_H-M   'P 1'
#
loop_
_entity.id
_entity.type
_entity.pdbx_description
1 polymer ?
#
loop_
_entity_poly.entity_id
_entity_poly.type
_entity_poly.pdbx_seq_one_letter_code
_entity_poly.pdbx_strand_id
1 'polypeptide(L)'
;MEGNFTFTGDFNTLAVAAVLTVEMILALIANGVVLSITLYQRKSWKQSSTIFFTSLILAHLVLNLLYLPFAIIALAAGEWIFGSTDEEKIGTCTSAAFVYSFTIPVIFMTLAAISFDRFLFIVKPHLHKRFMRPWVALALTIVIWILSAVFSSAPLYGINEYLYLALYISLHSTLTLILTCVICYR
;
A
#
# COMPACT_ATOMS: atom_id res chain seq x y z
N MET A 1 -10.86 27.62 -6.48
CA MET A 1 -9.75 27.35 -7.41
C MET A 1 -10.14 26.06 -8.10
N GLU A 2 -10.37 26.08 -9.41
CA GLU A 2 -10.76 24.90 -10.17
C GLU A 2 -9.55 23.95 -10.25
N GLY A 3 -9.63 22.79 -9.61
CA GLY A 3 -8.58 21.77 -9.68
C GLY A 3 -8.59 21.10 -11.05
N ASN A 4 -7.41 20.90 -11.66
CA ASN A 4 -7.31 20.23 -12.95
C ASN A 4 -7.05 18.74 -12.74
N PHE A 5 -8.08 17.92 -12.94
CA PHE A 5 -8.04 16.47 -12.70
C PHE A 5 -7.67 15.64 -13.94
N THR A 6 -7.31 16.27 -15.06
CA THR A 6 -7.04 15.57 -16.33
C THR A 6 -5.61 14.99 -16.39
N PHE A 7 -5.47 13.76 -16.90
CA PHE A 7 -4.16 13.14 -17.13
C PHE A 7 -3.40 13.81 -18.29
N THR A 8 -2.41 14.65 -17.99
CA THR A 8 -1.55 15.30 -19.01
C THR A 8 -0.17 14.62 -19.10
N GLY A 9 -0.09 13.41 -19.68
CA GLY A 9 1.18 12.73 -19.95
C GLY A 9 1.18 11.99 -21.29
N ASP A 10 2.35 11.86 -21.92
CA ASP A 10 2.53 11.22 -23.25
C ASP A 10 2.33 9.69 -23.26
N PHE A 11 1.84 9.11 -22.17
CA PHE A 11 1.60 7.67 -22.03
C PHE A 11 0.11 7.33 -22.28
N ASN A 12 -0.14 6.20 -22.94
CA ASN A 12 -1.49 5.73 -23.22
C ASN A 12 -2.16 5.25 -21.92
N THR A 13 -2.98 6.10 -21.30
CA THR A 13 -3.66 5.84 -20.03
C THR A 13 -4.54 4.58 -20.08
N LEU A 14 -5.14 4.29 -21.24
CA LEU A 14 -5.92 3.06 -21.47
C LEU A 14 -5.04 1.80 -21.43
N ALA A 15 -3.83 1.87 -22.01
CA ALA A 15 -2.88 0.77 -21.95
C ALA A 15 -2.42 0.50 -20.50
N VAL A 16 -2.16 1.58 -19.73
CA VAL A 16 -1.82 1.46 -18.30
C VAL A 16 -2.99 0.86 -17.51
N ALA A 17 -4.22 1.34 -17.72
CA ALA A 17 -5.41 0.81 -17.08
C ALA A 17 -5.62 -0.69 -17.37
N ALA A 18 -5.38 -1.11 -18.62
CA ALA A 18 -5.48 -2.52 -19.01
C ALA A 18 -4.44 -3.39 -18.28
N VAL A 19 -3.18 -2.95 -18.22
CA VAL A 19 -2.12 -3.68 -17.50
C VAL A 19 -2.43 -3.78 -16.00
N LEU A 20 -2.84 -2.67 -15.36
CA LEU A 20 -3.20 -2.66 -13.95
C LEU A 20 -4.43 -3.52 -13.64
N THR A 21 -5.37 -3.64 -14.58
CA THR A 21 -6.53 -4.54 -14.43
C THR A 21 -6.09 -6.00 -14.39
N VAL A 22 -5.19 -6.39 -15.29
CA VAL A 22 -4.63 -7.76 -15.31
C VAL A 22 -3.84 -8.02 -14.02
N GLU A 23 -3.00 -7.08 -13.61
CA GLU A 23 -2.26 -7.16 -12.34
C GLU A 23 -3.22 -7.34 -11.16
N MET A 24 -4.27 -6.53 -11.06
CA MET A 24 -5.25 -6.57 -9.98
C MET A 24 -5.92 -7.95 -9.87
N ILE A 25 -6.36 -8.52 -10.99
CA ILE A 25 -7.00 -9.84 -11.01
C ILE A 25 -6.02 -10.92 -10.55
N LEU A 26 -4.80 -10.92 -11.10
CA LEU A 26 -3.76 -11.89 -10.73
C LEU A 26 -3.39 -11.77 -9.25
N ALA A 27 -3.22 -10.54 -8.76
CA ALA A 27 -2.87 -10.26 -7.37
C ALA A 27 -3.99 -10.69 -6.42
N LEU A 28 -5.26 -10.43 -6.73
CA LEU A 28 -6.39 -10.87 -5.90
C LEU A 28 -6.45 -12.40 -5.81
N ILE A 29 -6.30 -13.10 -6.94
CA ILE A 29 -6.31 -14.58 -6.96
C ILE A 29 -5.13 -15.12 -6.14
N ALA A 30 -3.91 -14.66 -6.43
CA ALA A 30 -2.71 -15.17 -5.78
C ALA A 30 -2.73 -14.92 -4.26
N ASN A 31 -2.98 -13.68 -3.84
CA ASN A 31 -3.00 -13.29 -2.43
C ASN A 31 -4.19 -13.94 -1.69
N GLY A 32 -5.36 -14.04 -2.34
CA GLY A 32 -6.55 -14.66 -1.75
C GLY A 32 -6.40 -16.16 -1.53
N VAL A 33 -5.83 -16.89 -2.49
CA VAL A 33 -5.55 -18.33 -2.35
C VAL A 33 -4.55 -18.58 -1.23
N VAL A 34 -3.44 -17.84 -1.21
CA VAL A 34 -2.39 -17.99 -0.19
C VAL A 34 -2.92 -17.65 1.21
N LEU A 35 -3.73 -16.59 1.34
CA LEU A 35 -4.38 -16.24 2.61
C LEU A 35 -5.32 -17.37 3.08
N SER A 36 -6.14 -17.91 2.18
CA SER A 36 -7.08 -18.99 2.48
C SER A 36 -6.36 -20.23 3.00
N ILE A 37 -5.27 -20.64 2.35
CA ILE A 37 -4.44 -21.76 2.79
C ILE A 37 -3.83 -21.48 4.17
N THR A 38 -3.32 -20.27 4.37
CA THR A 38 -2.69 -19.85 5.64
C THR A 38 -3.68 -19.87 6.81
N LEU A 39 -4.92 -19.41 6.59
CA LEU A 39 -6.00 -19.44 7.57
C LEU A 39 -6.45 -20.88 7.89
N TYR A 40 -6.53 -21.74 6.88
CA TYR A 40 -6.91 -23.15 7.07
C TYR A 40 -5.89 -23.91 7.92
N GLN A 41 -4.60 -23.62 7.74
CA GLN A 41 -3.52 -24.27 8.47
C GLN A 41 -3.29 -23.65 9.86
N ARG A 42 -4.19 -23.82 10.84
CA ARG A 42 -4.06 -23.20 12.19
C ARG A 42 -2.69 -23.36 12.89
N LYS A 43 -1.91 -24.41 12.57
CA LYS A 43 -0.55 -24.61 13.12
C LYS A 43 0.45 -23.54 12.65
N SER A 44 0.24 -22.92 11.49
CA SER A 44 1.12 -21.89 10.90
C SER A 44 1.20 -20.64 11.79
N TRP A 45 0.11 -20.26 12.45
CA TRP A 45 -0.02 -19.09 13.33
C TRP A 45 0.91 -19.10 14.57
N LYS A 46 1.56 -20.24 14.85
CA LYS A 46 2.57 -20.35 15.89
C LYS A 46 3.94 -19.82 15.47
N GLN A 47 4.13 -19.46 14.20
CA GLN A 47 5.39 -18.94 13.66
C GLN A 47 5.31 -17.43 13.45
N SER A 48 6.37 -16.70 13.87
CA SER A 48 6.51 -15.26 13.64
C SER A 48 6.43 -14.91 12.15
N SER A 49 7.08 -15.72 11.31
CA SER A 49 7.11 -15.52 9.86
C SER A 49 5.72 -15.56 9.22
N THR A 50 4.81 -16.42 9.71
CA THR A 50 3.43 -16.50 9.21
C THR A 50 2.65 -15.22 9.52
N ILE A 51 2.89 -14.58 10.66
CA ILE A 51 2.22 -13.33 11.03
C ILE A 51 2.65 -12.21 10.08
N PHE A 52 3.96 -12.03 9.87
CA PHE A 52 4.45 -11.02 8.93
C PHE A 52 4.00 -11.29 7.49
N PHE A 53 4.04 -12.55 7.07
CA PHE A 53 3.58 -12.92 5.73
C PHE A 53 2.08 -12.65 5.54
N THR A 54 1.26 -12.92 6.57
CA THR A 54 -0.17 -12.59 6.54
C THR A 54 -0.38 -11.07 6.50
N SER A 55 0.39 -10.30 7.28
CA SER A 55 0.38 -8.82 7.22
C SER A 55 0.67 -8.31 5.82
N LEU A 56 1.68 -8.89 5.16
CA LEU A 56 2.07 -8.52 3.80
C LEU A 56 0.92 -8.78 2.81
N ILE A 57 0.29 -9.96 2.89
CA ILE A 57 -0.86 -10.31 2.05
C ILE A 57 -2.03 -9.35 2.30
N LEU A 58 -2.34 -9.03 3.56
CA LEU A 58 -3.38 -8.08 3.91
C LEU A 58 -3.11 -6.70 3.33
N ALA A 59 -1.87 -6.22 3.38
CA ALA A 59 -1.48 -4.95 2.77
C ALA A 59 -1.69 -4.97 1.24
N HIS A 60 -1.29 -6.04 0.56
CA HIS A 60 -1.56 -6.20 -0.88
C HIS A 60 -3.07 -6.22 -1.18
N LEU A 61 -3.89 -6.90 -0.38
CA LEU A 61 -5.34 -6.91 -0.57
C LEU A 61 -5.97 -5.54 -0.34
N VAL A 62 -5.51 -4.78 0.66
CA VAL A 62 -5.97 -3.40 0.88
C VAL A 62 -5.66 -2.53 -0.34
N LEU A 63 -4.43 -2.58 -0.87
CA LEU A 63 -4.06 -1.85 -2.09
C LEU A 63 -4.95 -2.25 -3.29
N ASN A 64 -5.16 -3.56 -3.46
CA ASN A 64 -5.90 -4.10 -4.60
C ASN A 64 -7.40 -3.84 -4.54
N LEU A 65 -7.99 -3.73 -3.34
CA LEU A 65 -9.43 -3.55 -3.18
C LEU A 65 -9.82 -2.08 -3.00
N LEU A 66 -8.98 -1.29 -2.32
CA LEU A 66 -9.34 0.08 -1.91
C LEU A 66 -8.70 1.17 -2.77
N TYR A 67 -7.64 0.85 -3.54
CA TYR A 67 -6.96 1.83 -4.38
C TYR A 67 -7.02 1.49 -5.88
N LEU A 68 -6.59 0.28 -6.27
CA LEU A 68 -6.47 -0.07 -7.70
C LEU A 68 -7.77 0.09 -8.51
N PRO A 69 -8.96 -0.30 -8.03
CA PRO A 69 -10.18 -0.16 -8.83
C PRO A 69 -10.47 1.30 -9.18
N PHE A 70 -10.30 2.20 -8.20
CA PHE A 70 -10.50 3.64 -8.38
C PHE A 70 -9.45 4.21 -9.34
N ALA A 71 -8.18 3.84 -9.16
CA ALA A 71 -7.11 4.29 -10.04
C ALA A 71 -7.31 3.83 -11.49
N ILE A 72 -7.73 2.58 -11.72
CA ILE A 72 -8.01 2.01 -13.05
C ILE A 72 -9.14 2.77 -13.73
N ILE A 73 -10.26 3.00 -13.01
CA ILE A 73 -11.40 3.73 -13.55
C ILE A 73 -11.01 5.17 -13.91
N ALA A 74 -10.26 5.85 -13.04
CA ALA A 74 -9.79 7.21 -13.31
C ALA A 74 -8.84 7.25 -14.52
N LEU A 75 -7.93 6.29 -14.66
CA LEU A 75 -7.04 6.17 -15.83
C LEU A 75 -7.83 5.93 -17.12
N ALA A 76 -8.87 5.09 -17.07
CA ALA A 76 -9.72 4.81 -18.22
C ALA A 76 -10.59 6.02 -18.60
N ALA A 77 -11.06 6.79 -17.61
CA ALA A 77 -11.80 8.04 -17.83
C ALA A 77 -10.90 9.20 -18.26
N GLY A 78 -9.59 9.13 -18.00
CA GLY A 78 -8.67 10.24 -18.24
C GLY A 78 -8.79 11.38 -17.21
N GLU A 79 -9.57 11.18 -16.16
CA GLU A 79 -9.74 12.12 -15.05
C GLU A 79 -10.26 11.43 -13.78
N TRP A 80 -10.15 12.11 -12.62
CA TRP A 80 -10.75 11.64 -11.38
C TRP A 80 -12.25 11.96 -11.31
N ILE A 81 -13.10 10.94 -11.48
CA ILE A 81 -14.56 11.09 -11.59
C ILE A 81 -15.33 10.78 -10.29
N PHE A 82 -14.65 10.45 -9.19
CA PHE A 82 -15.31 10.02 -7.96
C PHE A 82 -15.77 11.20 -7.10
N GLY A 83 -17.01 11.64 -7.29
CA GLY A 83 -17.62 12.74 -6.53
C GLY A 83 -18.50 13.61 -7.43
N SER A 84 -19.58 14.13 -6.88
CA SER A 84 -20.53 14.97 -7.62
C SER A 84 -20.13 16.45 -7.62
N THR A 85 -19.42 16.89 -6.59
CA THR A 85 -18.86 18.24 -6.45
C THR A 85 -17.33 18.21 -6.43
N ASP A 86 -16.69 19.34 -6.70
CA ASP A 86 -15.23 19.44 -6.66
C ASP A 86 -14.65 19.14 -5.26
N GLU A 87 -15.34 19.54 -4.20
CA GLU A 87 -14.97 19.22 -2.82
C GLU A 87 -15.01 17.70 -2.56
N GLU A 88 -16.04 17.01 -3.05
CA GLU A 88 -16.14 15.55 -2.96
C GLU A 88 -15.04 14.86 -3.77
N LYS A 89 -14.73 15.36 -4.97
CA LYS A 89 -13.64 14.83 -5.81
C LYS A 89 -12.28 14.96 -5.12
N ILE A 90 -12.00 16.11 -4.51
CA ILE A 90 -10.77 16.33 -3.73
C ILE A 90 -10.73 15.36 -2.55
N GLY A 91 -11.84 15.22 -1.81
CA GLY A 91 -11.92 14.33 -0.65
C GLY A 91 -11.65 12.86 -1.01
N THR A 92 -12.30 12.34 -2.06
CA THR A 92 -12.10 10.96 -2.51
C THR A 92 -10.71 10.74 -3.08
N CYS A 93 -10.17 11.70 -3.85
CA CYS A 93 -8.80 11.62 -4.38
C CYS A 93 -7.78 11.57 -3.24
N THR A 94 -7.91 12.48 -2.28
CA THR A 94 -7.04 12.52 -1.09
C THR A 94 -7.13 11.23 -0.28
N SER A 95 -8.33 10.65 -0.15
CA SER A 95 -8.52 9.37 0.54
C SER A 95 -7.83 8.21 -0.19
N ALA A 96 -7.91 8.17 -1.52
CA ALA A 96 -7.24 7.15 -2.33
C ALA A 96 -5.71 7.31 -2.29
N ALA A 97 -5.22 8.55 -2.34
CA ALA A 97 -3.82 8.87 -2.15
C ALA A 97 -3.32 8.46 -0.77
N PHE A 98 -4.11 8.68 0.29
CA PHE A 98 -3.79 8.19 1.62
C PHE A 98 -3.69 6.67 1.65
N VAL A 99 -4.66 5.95 1.06
CA VAL A 99 -4.64 4.48 1.00
C VAL A 99 -3.36 3.97 0.37
N TYR A 100 -2.98 4.52 -0.78
CA TYR A 100 -1.74 4.18 -1.46
C TYR A 100 -0.52 4.50 -0.60
N SER A 101 -0.43 5.74 -0.12
CA SER A 101 0.70 6.23 0.66
C SER A 101 0.89 5.46 1.96
N PHE A 102 -0.15 5.05 2.68
CA PHE A 102 0.02 4.25 3.89
C PHE A 102 0.38 2.80 3.60
N THR A 103 -0.15 2.21 2.52
CA THR A 103 0.00 0.78 2.27
C THR A 103 1.41 0.44 1.80
N ILE A 104 2.04 1.34 1.04
CA ILE A 104 3.40 1.15 0.53
C ILE A 104 4.42 0.94 1.68
N PRO A 105 4.56 1.81 2.68
CA PRO A 105 5.46 1.61 3.82
C PRO A 105 5.14 0.35 4.61
N VAL A 106 3.86 0.01 4.76
CA VAL A 106 3.46 -1.25 5.41
C VAL A 106 4.09 -2.44 4.69
N ILE A 107 4.01 -2.49 3.36
CA ILE A 107 4.62 -3.54 2.54
C ILE A 107 6.14 -3.57 2.75
N PHE A 108 6.84 -2.43 2.61
CA PHE A 108 8.30 -2.36 2.73
C PHE A 108 8.81 -2.72 4.12
N MET A 109 8.20 -2.16 5.17
CA MET A 109 8.57 -2.43 6.56
C MET A 109 8.25 -3.89 6.93
N THR A 110 7.16 -4.45 6.41
CA THR A 110 6.84 -5.88 6.61
C THR A 110 7.88 -6.77 5.91
N LEU A 111 8.29 -6.45 4.68
CA LEU A 111 9.35 -7.17 3.96
C LEU A 111 10.70 -7.09 4.70
N ALA A 112 11.04 -5.93 5.25
CA ALA A 112 12.21 -5.74 6.10
C ALA A 112 12.10 -6.60 7.37
N ALA A 113 10.94 -6.64 8.02
CA ALA A 113 10.70 -7.47 9.20
C ALA A 113 10.81 -8.98 8.89
N ILE A 114 10.28 -9.43 7.74
CA ILE A 114 10.44 -10.82 7.26
C ILE A 114 11.93 -11.12 7.04
N SER A 115 12.66 -10.22 6.39
CA SER A 115 14.09 -10.39 6.12
C SER A 115 14.89 -10.48 7.41
N PHE A 116 14.58 -9.64 8.39
CA PHE A 116 15.20 -9.64 9.71
C PHE A 116 14.87 -10.90 10.52
N ASP A 117 13.61 -11.34 10.52
CA ASP A 117 13.18 -12.60 11.16
C ASP A 117 13.95 -13.80 10.59
N ARG A 118 14.07 -13.89 9.25
CA ARG A 118 14.83 -14.96 8.59
C ARG A 118 16.33 -14.87 8.89
N PHE A 119 16.90 -13.67 8.92
CA PHE A 119 18.30 -13.47 9.31
C PHE A 119 18.55 -13.97 10.73
N LEU A 120 17.73 -13.60 11.71
CA LEU A 120 17.85 -14.08 13.08
C LEU A 120 17.68 -15.60 13.18
N PHE A 121 16.71 -16.16 12.45
CA PHE A 121 16.48 -17.60 12.43
C PHE A 121 17.69 -18.39 11.93
N ILE A 122 18.35 -17.92 10.86
CA ILE A 122 19.48 -18.60 10.22
C ILE A 122 20.79 -18.35 10.99
N VAL A 123 21.10 -17.09 11.27
CA VAL A 123 22.43 -16.68 11.76
C VAL A 123 22.52 -16.71 13.28
N LYS A 124 21.42 -16.44 14.00
CA LYS A 124 21.39 -16.33 15.47
C LYS A 124 20.19 -17.07 16.08
N PRO A 125 20.08 -18.41 15.91
CA PRO A 125 18.89 -19.18 16.31
C PRO A 125 18.55 -19.08 17.81
N HIS A 126 19.55 -18.94 18.68
CA HIS A 126 19.32 -18.72 20.12
C HIS A 126 18.62 -17.39 20.42
N LEU A 127 18.98 -16.32 19.69
CA LEU A 127 18.31 -15.03 19.80
C LEU A 127 16.90 -15.10 19.20
N HIS A 128 16.74 -15.75 18.04
CA HIS A 128 15.42 -15.95 17.42
C HIS A 128 14.45 -16.63 18.38
N LYS A 129 14.83 -17.77 18.97
CA LYS A 129 13.98 -18.50 19.94
C LYS A 129 13.63 -17.67 21.19
N ARG A 130 14.52 -16.78 21.62
CA ARG A 130 14.30 -15.93 22.81
C ARG A 130 13.40 -14.73 22.51
N PHE A 131 13.64 -14.04 21.41
CA PHE A 131 13.02 -12.75 21.08
C PHE A 131 11.85 -12.84 20.10
N MET A 132 11.93 -13.68 19.06
CA MET A 132 10.93 -13.75 17.98
C MET A 132 9.79 -14.69 18.32
N ARG A 133 9.00 -14.30 19.32
CA ARG A 133 7.74 -15.00 19.67
C ARG A 133 6.59 -14.48 18.81
N PRO A 134 5.51 -15.26 18.58
CA PRO A 134 4.37 -14.83 17.78
C PRO A 134 3.74 -13.51 18.23
N TRP A 135 3.63 -13.29 19.55
CA TRP A 135 3.08 -12.04 20.09
C TRP A 135 3.97 -10.82 19.81
N VAL A 136 5.31 -11.01 19.74
CA VAL A 136 6.25 -9.94 19.35
C VAL A 136 6.08 -9.61 17.88
N ALA A 137 5.97 -10.61 17.02
CA ALA A 137 5.70 -10.40 15.59
C ALA A 137 4.36 -9.68 15.36
N LEU A 138 3.33 -10.03 16.14
CA LEU A 138 2.05 -9.34 16.11
C LEU A 138 2.18 -7.87 16.56
N ALA A 139 2.88 -7.61 17.68
CA ALA A 139 3.13 -6.26 18.15
C ALA A 139 3.91 -5.41 17.13
N LEU A 140 4.98 -5.96 16.54
CA LEU A 140 5.74 -5.31 15.48
C LEU A 140 4.87 -5.00 14.26
N THR A 141 4.01 -5.93 13.86
CA THR A 141 3.04 -5.73 12.78
C THR A 141 2.12 -4.55 13.10
N ILE A 142 1.51 -4.53 14.28
CA ILE A 142 0.61 -3.43 14.70
C ILE A 142 1.36 -2.09 14.67
N VAL A 143 2.58 -2.04 15.19
CA VAL A 143 3.43 -0.83 15.17
C VAL A 143 3.72 -0.37 13.74
N ILE A 144 4.06 -1.28 12.83
CA ILE A 144 4.30 -0.96 11.41
C ILE A 144 3.06 -0.31 10.79
N TRP A 145 1.87 -0.88 11.01
CA TRP A 145 0.62 -0.33 10.47
C TRP A 145 0.29 1.05 11.03
N ILE A 146 0.39 1.23 12.35
CA ILE A 146 0.11 2.51 13.01
C ILE A 146 1.11 3.58 12.55
N LEU A 147 2.41 3.30 12.59
CA LEU A 147 3.43 4.28 12.18
C LEU A 147 3.26 4.65 10.72
N SER A 148 3.01 3.68 9.83
CA SER A 148 2.78 3.95 8.41
C SER A 148 1.55 4.83 8.18
N ALA A 149 0.46 4.59 8.91
CA ALA A 149 -0.75 5.41 8.84
C ALA A 149 -0.50 6.84 9.37
N VAL A 150 0.18 6.97 10.51
CA VAL A 150 0.52 8.28 11.10
C VAL A 150 1.39 9.08 10.15
N PHE A 151 2.48 8.49 9.63
CA PHE A 151 3.35 9.17 8.66
C PHE A 151 2.60 9.49 7.36
N SER A 152 1.70 8.63 6.90
CA SER A 152 1.00 8.88 5.64
C SER A 152 -0.19 9.82 5.77
N SER A 153 -0.56 10.20 6.99
CA SER A 153 -1.69 11.10 7.28
C SER A 153 -1.36 12.58 7.09
N ALA A 154 -0.09 12.95 6.89
CA ALA A 154 0.34 14.35 6.75
C ALA A 154 -0.47 15.16 5.72
N PRO A 155 -0.82 14.62 4.53
CA PRO A 155 -1.64 15.36 3.57
C PRO A 155 -3.09 15.56 4.01
N LEU A 156 -3.64 14.73 4.89
CA LEU A 156 -5.00 14.90 5.44
C LEU A 156 -5.11 16.14 6.34
N TYR A 157 -4.00 16.65 6.86
CA TYR A 157 -3.96 17.78 7.78
C TYR A 157 -3.44 19.08 7.11
N GLY A 158 -3.24 19.09 5.79
CA GLY A 158 -2.77 20.27 5.06
C GLY A 158 -1.33 20.69 5.38
N ILE A 159 -0.50 19.76 5.86
CA ILE A 159 0.91 20.03 6.19
C ILE A 159 1.72 20.04 4.87
N ASN A 160 2.37 21.18 4.55
CA ASN A 160 3.19 21.46 3.36
C ASN A 160 3.57 20.23 2.52
N GLU A 161 2.76 19.98 1.50
CA GLU A 161 2.79 18.81 0.63
C GLU A 161 4.15 18.62 -0.05
N TYR A 162 4.83 19.70 -0.43
CA TYR A 162 6.05 19.65 -1.24
C TYR A 162 7.28 19.02 -0.55
N LEU A 163 7.48 19.22 0.76
CA LEU A 163 8.66 18.68 1.46
C LEU A 163 8.48 17.20 1.80
N TYR A 164 7.26 16.81 2.18
CA TYR A 164 6.91 15.41 2.46
C TYR A 164 6.94 14.58 1.18
N LEU A 165 6.34 15.12 0.12
CA LEU A 165 6.29 14.53 -1.20
C LEU A 165 7.68 14.43 -1.84
N ALA A 166 8.56 15.43 -1.68
CA ALA A 166 9.93 15.36 -2.16
C ALA A 166 10.74 14.27 -1.44
N LEU A 167 10.63 14.14 -0.11
CA LEU A 167 11.29 13.07 0.63
C LEU A 167 10.75 11.69 0.27
N TYR A 168 9.44 11.57 0.06
CA TYR A 168 8.76 10.31 -0.23
C TYR A 168 8.99 9.82 -1.67
N ILE A 169 8.92 10.70 -2.66
CA ILE A 169 9.27 10.41 -4.07
C ILE A 169 10.75 10.05 -4.21
N SER A 170 11.63 10.74 -3.47
CA SER A 170 13.08 10.43 -3.48
C SER A 170 13.39 9.05 -2.91
N LEU A 171 12.55 8.55 -2.00
CA LEU A 171 12.66 7.21 -1.41
C LEU A 171 11.90 6.13 -2.21
N HIS A 172 10.93 6.54 -3.03
CA HIS A 172 9.96 5.64 -3.66
C HIS A 172 9.61 6.03 -5.10
N SER A 173 10.47 5.63 -6.03
CA SER A 173 10.31 5.86 -7.48
C SER A 173 9.31 4.88 -8.12
N THR A 174 8.08 4.79 -7.62
CA THR A 174 7.04 3.95 -8.24
C THR A 174 6.17 4.80 -9.18
N LEU A 175 6.00 4.31 -10.42
CA LEU A 175 5.20 4.94 -11.47
C LEU A 175 3.77 5.28 -11.00
N THR A 176 3.21 4.45 -10.11
CA THR A 176 1.87 4.60 -9.52
C THR A 176 1.76 5.79 -8.57
N LEU A 177 2.84 6.14 -7.86
CA LEU A 177 2.89 7.29 -6.95
C LEU A 177 2.91 8.61 -7.73
N ILE A 178 3.65 8.63 -8.84
CA ILE A 178 3.69 9.75 -9.78
C ILE A 178 2.29 10.00 -10.36
N LEU A 179 1.58 8.95 -10.78
CA LEU A 179 0.21 9.06 -11.29
C LEU A 179 -0.74 9.59 -10.22
N THR A 180 -0.75 9.02 -9.01
CA THR A 180 -1.63 9.47 -7.91
C THR A 180 -1.37 10.93 -7.51
N CYS A 181 -0.09 11.31 -7.46
CA CYS A 181 0.33 12.65 -7.08
C CYS A 181 -0.07 13.70 -8.12
N VAL A 182 0.08 13.40 -9.41
CA VAL A 182 -0.34 14.29 -10.50
C VAL A 182 -1.86 14.51 -10.54
N ILE A 183 -2.66 13.54 -10.06
CA ILE A 183 -4.13 13.63 -10.08
C ILE A 183 -4.69 14.41 -8.88
N CYS A 184 -4.15 14.19 -7.67
CA CYS A 184 -4.76 14.75 -6.46
C CYS A 184 -4.18 16.10 -5.99
N TYR A 185 -2.96 16.45 -6.40
CA TYR A 185 -2.25 17.63 -5.88
C TYR A 185 -1.93 18.68 -6.98
N ARG A 186 -2.78 18.77 -8.01
CA ARG A 186 -2.67 19.76 -9.09
C ARG A 186 -3.75 20.83 -9.03
#